data_AF-A0A1J5SFY1-F1
#
_entry.id   AF-A0A1J5SFY1-F1
#
_cell.length_a   1.000
_cell.length_b   1.000
_cell.length_c   1.000
_cell.angle_alpha   90.00
_cell.angle_beta   90.00
_cell.angle_gamma   90.00
#
_symmetry.space_group_name_H-M   'P 1'
#
loop_
_entity.id
_entity.type
_entity.pdbx_description
1 polymer ?
#
loop_
_entity_poly.entity_id
_entity_poly.type
_entity_poly.pdbx_seq_one_letter_code
_entity_poly.pdbx_strand_id
1 'polypeptide(L)'
;MPTHPMKITIPESLKADVPSNLWGKIFAATPIVMTVIATMLAGLSTSEMTRAQYDRSLAAQQQSKAGDQWAYFQAKRLRETVHGDTLLLLDLRDNPQRLPGDAELRSLAPTDWSGATAWVKSFDQLIGSPDGAAAVDALRTGEPRRLTAVPLDPRLAKAIEAVEQSRSESAISDILVPVPDRVIDAALEAARDHVRKADGVSKAEGRTIAQLGHLIAQLPPSASARAASAAFAAADLKYLSAHYAIEAADNQRIALLLELEVRKGNFSAERHHRRSEQFFMGMLAAQVAVIVATFAMAARNKSLLWGIAAAAGAIAMILSIYVYLYV
;
A
#
# COMPACT_ATOMS: atom_id res chain seq x y z
N MET A 1 -22.70 -43.25 -35.94
CA MET A 1 -21.49 -43.77 -36.60
C MET A 1 -20.70 -44.59 -35.59
N PRO A 2 -20.47 -45.89 -35.83
CA PRO A 2 -19.68 -46.73 -34.94
C PRO A 2 -18.20 -46.37 -35.04
N THR A 3 -17.59 -45.97 -33.93
CA THR A 3 -16.16 -45.72 -33.82
C THR A 3 -15.43 -47.06 -33.61
N HIS A 4 -14.88 -47.63 -34.66
CA HIS A 4 -13.97 -48.77 -34.52
C HIS A 4 -12.67 -48.30 -33.87
N PRO A 5 -12.25 -48.85 -32.72
CA PRO A 5 -10.96 -48.54 -32.13
C PRO A 5 -9.85 -49.06 -33.07
N MET A 6 -9.09 -48.14 -33.66
CA MET A 6 -7.89 -48.51 -34.42
C MET A 6 -6.91 -49.21 -33.48
N LYS A 7 -6.70 -50.52 -33.69
CA LYS A 7 -5.59 -51.24 -33.08
C LYS A 7 -4.29 -50.73 -33.71
N ILE A 8 -3.53 -49.96 -32.95
CA ILE A 8 -2.17 -49.57 -33.32
C ILE A 8 -1.29 -50.81 -33.17
N THR A 9 -1.02 -51.51 -34.28
CA THR A 9 -0.08 -52.63 -34.32
C THR A 9 1.34 -52.08 -34.47
N ILE A 10 2.12 -52.15 -33.39
CA ILE A 10 3.54 -51.78 -33.39
C ILE A 10 4.30 -52.81 -34.27
N PRO A 11 5.03 -52.36 -35.31
CA PRO A 11 5.82 -53.23 -36.20
C PRO A 11 6.78 -54.14 -35.40
N GLU A 12 6.89 -55.42 -35.77
CA GLU A 12 7.77 -56.37 -35.05
C GLU A 12 9.25 -55.99 -35.09
N SER A 13 9.69 -55.28 -36.13
CA SER A 13 11.06 -54.77 -36.23
C SER A 13 11.44 -53.82 -35.08
N LEU A 14 10.48 -53.06 -34.53
CA LEU A 14 10.69 -52.20 -33.36
C LEU A 14 10.72 -52.97 -32.04
N LYS A 15 10.10 -54.16 -31.99
CA LYS A 15 10.12 -55.01 -30.79
C LYS A 15 11.42 -55.79 -30.64
N ALA A 16 12.11 -56.08 -31.75
CA ALA A 16 13.34 -56.88 -31.76
C ALA A 16 14.56 -56.16 -31.12
N ASP A 17 14.61 -54.83 -31.17
CA ASP A 17 15.74 -54.04 -30.67
C ASP A 17 15.64 -53.65 -29.18
N VAL A 18 14.50 -53.90 -28.52
CA VAL A 18 14.32 -53.63 -27.08
C VAL A 18 14.63 -54.89 -26.27
N PRO A 19 15.63 -54.87 -25.36
CA PRO A 19 15.92 -56.02 -24.51
C PRO A 19 14.67 -56.40 -23.71
N SER A 20 14.24 -57.66 -23.78
CA SER A 20 13.03 -58.15 -23.09
C SER A 20 13.16 -58.15 -21.56
N ASN A 21 14.39 -57.98 -21.04
CA ASN A 21 14.65 -57.87 -19.62
C ASN A 21 14.07 -56.57 -19.02
N LEU A 22 13.79 -56.61 -17.71
CA LEU A 22 13.13 -55.54 -16.98
C LEU A 22 13.88 -54.20 -17.08
N TRP A 23 15.21 -54.27 -17.13
CA TRP A 23 16.11 -53.13 -17.34
C TRP A 23 15.91 -52.46 -18.71
N GLY A 24 15.82 -53.24 -19.80
CA GLY A 24 15.57 -52.72 -21.15
C GLY A 24 14.25 -51.95 -21.25
N LYS A 25 13.21 -52.39 -20.53
CA LYS A 25 11.92 -51.69 -20.47
C LYS A 25 11.99 -50.36 -19.72
N ILE A 26 12.64 -50.33 -18.55
CA ILE A 26 12.86 -49.09 -17.77
C ILE A 26 13.63 -48.07 -18.62
N PHE A 27 14.65 -48.55 -19.31
CA PHE A 27 15.50 -47.76 -20.19
C PHE A 27 14.75 -47.19 -21.40
N ALA A 28 13.91 -47.98 -22.06
CA ALA A 28 13.07 -47.50 -23.15
C ALA A 28 12.02 -46.46 -22.69
N ALA A 29 11.54 -46.55 -21.44
CA ALA A 29 10.59 -45.60 -20.88
C ALA A 29 11.22 -44.28 -20.41
N THR A 30 12.52 -44.26 -20.13
CA THR A 30 13.20 -43.10 -19.52
C THR A 30 13.07 -41.81 -20.33
N PRO A 31 13.30 -41.78 -21.67
CA PRO A 31 13.12 -40.56 -22.46
C PRO A 31 11.68 -40.03 -22.43
N ILE A 32 10.70 -40.94 -22.44
CA ILE A 32 9.28 -40.58 -22.40
C ILE A 32 8.95 -39.93 -21.06
N VAL A 33 9.35 -40.55 -19.95
CA VAL A 33 9.14 -40.02 -18.60
C VAL A 33 9.82 -38.65 -18.44
N MET A 34 11.06 -38.50 -18.89
CA MET A 34 11.77 -37.22 -18.82
C MET A 34 11.12 -36.13 -19.67
N THR A 35 10.56 -36.48 -20.82
CA THR A 35 9.82 -35.53 -21.67
C THR A 35 8.55 -35.03 -20.96
N VAL A 36 7.83 -35.93 -20.28
CA VAL A 36 6.66 -35.55 -19.47
C VAL A 36 7.08 -34.63 -18.32
N ILE A 37 8.15 -34.97 -17.59
CA ILE A 37 8.68 -34.13 -16.51
C ILE A 37 9.09 -32.75 -17.04
N ALA A 38 9.83 -32.69 -18.15
CA ALA A 38 10.23 -31.43 -18.77
C ALA A 38 9.01 -30.57 -19.13
N THR A 39 7.95 -31.18 -19.68
CA THR A 39 6.71 -30.48 -20.04
C THR A 39 5.98 -29.95 -18.81
N MET A 40 5.92 -30.73 -17.73
CA MET A 40 5.36 -30.28 -16.44
C MET A 40 6.15 -29.11 -15.86
N LEU A 41 7.48 -29.17 -15.88
CA LEU A 41 8.34 -28.09 -15.40
C LEU A 41 8.21 -26.82 -16.25
N ALA A 42 8.05 -26.95 -17.57
CA ALA A 42 7.75 -25.84 -18.46
C ALA A 42 6.43 -25.15 -18.07
N GLY A 43 5.40 -25.94 -17.79
CA GLY A 43 4.09 -25.45 -17.32
C GLY A 43 4.19 -24.72 -15.98
N LEU A 44 4.91 -25.30 -15.01
CA LEU A 44 5.14 -24.66 -13.70
C LEU A 44 5.94 -23.36 -13.83
N SER A 45 7.02 -23.36 -14.63
CA SER A 45 7.81 -22.16 -14.91
C SER A 45 6.95 -21.05 -15.51
N THR A 46 6.11 -21.37 -16.50
CA THR A 46 5.19 -20.41 -17.12
C THR A 46 4.17 -19.88 -16.12
N SER A 47 3.56 -20.76 -15.32
CA SER A 47 2.58 -20.35 -14.29
C SER A 47 3.20 -19.41 -13.25
N GLU A 48 4.41 -19.69 -12.77
CA GLU A 48 5.10 -18.84 -11.81
C GLU A 48 5.51 -17.49 -12.43
N MET A 49 5.92 -17.48 -13.71
CA MET A 49 6.20 -16.24 -14.43
C MET A 49 4.94 -15.37 -14.57
N THR A 50 3.79 -15.97 -14.90
CA THR A 50 2.51 -15.25 -14.96
C THR A 50 2.11 -14.68 -13.60
N ARG A 51 2.33 -15.41 -12.50
CA ARG A 51 2.11 -14.88 -11.14
C ARG A 51 3.04 -13.71 -10.84
N ALA A 52 4.32 -13.82 -11.16
CA ALA A 52 5.28 -12.73 -10.98
C ALA A 52 4.87 -11.46 -11.76
N GLN A 53 4.39 -11.62 -13.01
CA GLN A 53 3.89 -10.51 -13.81
C GLN A 53 2.62 -9.90 -13.22
N TYR A 54 1.69 -10.72 -12.73
CA TYR A 54 0.49 -10.25 -12.04
C TYR A 54 0.83 -9.42 -10.81
N ASP A 55 1.69 -9.95 -9.93
CA ASP A 55 2.12 -9.26 -8.71
C ASP A 55 2.84 -7.93 -9.03
N ARG A 56 3.71 -7.88 -10.04
CA ARG A 56 4.32 -6.61 -10.50
C ARG A 56 3.28 -5.61 -11.00
N SER A 57 2.28 -6.08 -11.75
CA SER A 57 1.22 -5.20 -12.28
C SER A 57 0.33 -4.65 -11.15
N LEU A 58 0.05 -5.46 -10.13
CA LEU A 58 -0.71 -5.05 -8.95
C LEU A 58 0.10 -4.05 -8.11
N ALA A 59 1.39 -4.34 -7.88
CA ALA A 59 2.30 -3.43 -7.19
C ALA A 59 2.41 -2.07 -7.92
N ALA A 60 2.45 -2.07 -9.26
CA ALA A 60 2.45 -0.82 -10.04
C ALA A 60 1.15 0.01 -9.86
N GLN A 61 -0.01 -0.66 -9.78
CA GLN A 61 -1.28 0.03 -9.48
C GLN A 61 -1.28 0.62 -8.06
N GLN A 62 -0.79 -0.14 -7.08
CA GLN A 62 -0.65 0.33 -5.71
C GLN A 62 0.36 1.48 -5.62
N GLN A 63 1.42 1.47 -6.43
CA GLN A 63 2.40 2.55 -6.49
C GLN A 63 1.79 3.84 -7.01
N SER A 64 0.91 3.77 -8.01
CA SER A 64 0.15 4.94 -8.46
C SER A 64 -0.70 5.52 -7.31
N LYS A 65 -1.43 4.67 -6.58
CA LYS A 65 -2.24 5.10 -5.43
C LYS A 65 -1.38 5.70 -4.31
N ALA A 66 -0.22 5.10 -4.02
CA ALA A 66 0.73 5.62 -3.05
C ALA A 66 1.25 7.00 -3.48
N GLY A 67 1.58 7.17 -4.77
CA GLY A 67 1.98 8.44 -5.36
C GLY A 67 0.93 9.54 -5.18
N ASP A 68 -0.35 9.23 -5.42
CA ASP A 68 -1.45 10.18 -5.19
C ASP A 68 -1.54 10.59 -3.72
N GLN A 69 -1.40 9.65 -2.78
CA GLN A 69 -1.42 9.94 -1.35
C GLN A 69 -0.23 10.78 -0.89
N TRP A 70 0.96 10.52 -1.44
CA TRP A 70 2.14 11.36 -1.21
C TRP A 70 1.93 12.78 -1.76
N ALA A 71 1.29 12.94 -2.91
CA ALA A 71 0.95 14.24 -3.46
C ALA A 71 -0.06 15.00 -2.56
N TYR A 72 -1.07 14.30 -2.03
CA TYR A 72 -1.98 14.90 -1.05
C TYR A 72 -1.25 15.33 0.22
N PHE A 73 -0.39 14.48 0.79
CA PHE A 73 0.46 14.83 1.94
C PHE A 73 1.27 16.10 1.69
N GLN A 74 2.00 16.17 0.56
CA GLN A 74 2.82 17.32 0.21
C GLN A 74 1.98 18.59 0.04
N ALA A 75 0.82 18.49 -0.60
CA ALA A 75 -0.09 19.62 -0.76
C ALA A 75 -0.61 20.14 0.60
N LYS A 76 -0.93 19.24 1.54
CA LYS A 76 -1.38 19.63 2.90
C LYS A 76 -0.24 20.26 3.70
N ARG A 77 0.96 19.69 3.66
CA ARG A 77 2.17 20.29 4.26
C ARG A 77 2.46 21.69 3.72
N LEU A 78 2.33 21.89 2.41
CA LEU A 78 2.52 23.21 1.81
C LEU A 78 1.48 24.22 2.34
N ARG A 79 0.21 23.83 2.47
CA ARG A 79 -0.83 24.71 3.04
C ARG A 79 -0.55 25.03 4.51
N GLU A 80 -0.15 24.05 5.31
CA GLU A 80 0.29 24.26 6.69
C GLU A 80 1.37 25.34 6.78
N THR A 81 2.42 25.23 5.96
CA THR A 81 3.51 26.22 5.88
C THR A 81 3.01 27.59 5.45
N VAL A 82 2.19 27.68 4.39
CA VAL A 82 1.64 28.95 3.91
C VAL A 82 0.83 29.67 5.00
N HIS A 83 -0.01 28.96 5.75
CA HIS A 83 -0.77 29.55 6.85
C HIS A 83 0.13 29.94 8.03
N GLY A 84 1.13 29.12 8.36
CA GLY A 84 2.11 29.42 9.40
C GLY A 84 2.95 30.66 9.09
N ASP A 85 3.45 30.79 7.86
CA ASP A 85 4.23 31.94 7.39
C ASP A 85 3.37 33.22 7.38
N THR A 86 2.11 33.10 6.94
CA THR A 86 1.17 34.22 6.95
C THR A 86 0.89 34.69 8.39
N LEU A 87 0.71 33.76 9.33
CA LEU A 87 0.54 34.08 10.74
C LEU A 87 1.78 34.80 11.28
N LEU A 88 2.99 34.30 10.99
CA LEU A 88 4.24 34.95 11.40
C LEU A 88 4.36 36.39 10.87
N LEU A 89 3.93 36.65 9.63
CA LEU A 89 3.93 38.00 9.06
C LEU A 89 2.91 38.94 9.75
N LEU A 90 1.75 38.42 10.16
CA LEU A 90 0.79 39.19 10.95
C LEU A 90 1.34 39.49 12.36
N ASP A 91 2.03 38.52 12.96
CA ASP A 91 2.57 38.65 14.30
C ASP A 91 3.66 39.72 14.39
N LEU A 92 4.51 39.80 13.37
CA LEU A 92 5.54 40.83 13.24
C LEU A 92 4.95 42.25 13.09
N ARG A 93 3.73 42.37 12.56
CA ARG A 93 3.12 43.67 12.26
C ARG A 93 2.37 44.26 13.44
N ASP A 94 1.51 43.47 14.09
CA ASP A 94 0.47 44.00 14.97
C ASP A 94 0.44 43.37 16.37
N ASN A 95 1.36 42.46 16.71
CA ASN A 95 1.37 41.66 17.95
C ASN A 95 -0.01 41.02 18.21
N PRO A 96 -0.24 39.80 17.69
CA PRO A 96 -1.58 39.27 17.48
C PRO A 96 -2.33 39.24 18.82
N GLN A 97 -3.41 40.02 18.90
CA GLN A 97 -4.24 39.96 20.09
C GLN A 97 -4.89 38.58 20.14
N ARG A 98 -4.84 37.96 21.33
CA ARG A 98 -5.64 36.77 21.67
C ARG A 98 -7.08 36.98 21.19
N LEU A 99 -7.70 35.93 20.63
CA LEU A 99 -9.12 35.96 20.32
C LEU A 99 -9.92 36.36 21.58
N PRO A 100 -10.73 37.43 21.53
CA PRO A 100 -11.44 37.90 22.70
C PRO A 100 -12.33 36.82 23.34
N GLY A 101 -12.51 36.92 24.66
CA GLY A 101 -13.42 36.06 25.41
C GLY A 101 -14.87 36.20 24.96
N ASP A 102 -15.75 35.26 25.32
CA ASP A 102 -17.15 35.29 24.86
C ASP A 102 -17.88 36.56 25.35
N ALA A 103 -17.58 37.00 26.58
CA ALA A 103 -18.10 38.25 27.13
C ALA A 103 -17.56 39.48 26.39
N GLU A 104 -16.28 39.47 25.99
CA GLU A 104 -15.66 40.56 25.24
C GLU A 104 -16.26 40.65 23.84
N LEU A 105 -16.38 39.52 23.13
CA LEU A 105 -17.02 39.45 21.82
C LEU A 105 -18.48 39.93 21.87
N ARG A 106 -19.25 39.55 22.90
CA ARG A 106 -20.61 40.07 23.12
C ARG A 106 -20.65 41.58 23.27
N SER A 107 -19.68 42.16 23.98
CA SER A 107 -19.61 43.60 24.22
C SER A 107 -19.22 44.42 22.99
N LEU A 108 -18.80 43.78 21.88
CA LEU A 108 -18.47 44.47 20.64
C LEU A 108 -19.69 45.01 19.89
N ALA A 109 -20.89 44.47 20.13
CA ALA A 109 -22.12 44.98 19.55
C ALA A 109 -22.59 46.23 20.33
N PRO A 110 -22.57 47.44 19.74
CA PRO A 110 -22.99 48.65 20.44
C PRO A 110 -24.48 48.56 20.80
N THR A 111 -24.86 48.97 22.01
CA THR A 111 -26.25 48.88 22.48
C THR A 111 -27.22 49.74 21.69
N ASP A 112 -26.72 50.79 21.03
CA ASP A 112 -27.45 51.70 20.16
C ASP A 112 -27.54 51.22 18.69
N TRP A 113 -26.83 50.16 18.33
CA TRP A 113 -26.91 49.58 16.98
C TRP A 113 -28.19 48.77 16.82
N SER A 114 -28.99 49.10 15.79
CA SER A 114 -30.30 48.47 15.54
C SER A 114 -30.24 46.94 15.34
N GLY A 115 -29.08 46.41 14.95
CA GLY A 115 -28.83 44.97 14.79
C GLY A 115 -28.33 44.25 16.05
N ALA A 116 -28.03 44.95 17.14
CA ALA A 116 -27.31 44.40 18.28
C ALA A 116 -28.02 43.20 18.91
N THR A 117 -29.32 43.30 19.17
CA THR A 117 -30.11 42.21 19.76
C THR A 117 -30.13 40.96 18.88
N ALA A 118 -30.27 41.12 17.56
CA ALA A 118 -30.29 40.00 16.61
C ALA A 118 -28.91 39.35 16.48
N TRP A 119 -27.86 40.17 16.48
CA TRP A 119 -26.48 39.71 16.44
C TRP A 119 -26.12 38.92 17.69
N VAL A 120 -26.39 39.45 18.89
CA VAL A 120 -26.11 38.77 20.17
C VAL A 120 -26.87 37.45 20.24
N LYS A 121 -28.14 37.42 19.83
CA LYS A 121 -28.92 36.18 19.76
C LYS A 121 -28.27 35.14 18.83
N SER A 122 -27.80 35.56 17.65
CA SER A 122 -27.16 34.67 16.68
C SER A 122 -25.81 34.15 17.18
N PHE A 123 -25.03 35.03 17.82
CA PHE A 123 -23.77 34.69 18.47
C PHE A 123 -23.98 33.69 19.62
N ASP A 124 -24.95 33.94 20.48
CA ASP A 124 -25.29 33.05 21.60
C ASP A 124 -25.81 31.69 21.13
N GLN A 125 -26.61 31.67 20.06
CA GLN A 125 -27.06 30.44 19.43
C GLN A 125 -25.89 29.65 18.82
N LEU A 126 -24.96 30.35 18.16
CA LEU A 126 -23.78 29.73 17.56
C LEU A 126 -22.90 29.09 18.64
N ILE A 127 -22.44 29.87 19.62
CA ILE A 127 -21.50 29.42 20.66
C ILE A 127 -22.17 28.48 21.67
N GLY A 128 -23.47 28.64 21.93
CA GLY A 128 -24.24 27.75 22.81
C GLY A 128 -24.44 26.34 22.26
N SER A 129 -24.17 26.10 20.97
CA SER A 129 -24.18 24.76 20.39
C SER A 129 -22.90 23.98 20.75
N PRO A 130 -22.95 22.63 20.84
CA PRO A 130 -21.75 21.82 21.10
C PRO A 130 -20.62 22.04 20.08
N ASP A 131 -20.98 22.20 18.80
CA ASP A 131 -20.01 22.48 17.73
C ASP A 131 -19.49 23.92 17.81
N GLY A 132 -20.33 24.87 18.24
CA GLY A 132 -20.00 26.24 18.61
C GLY A 132 -18.88 26.34 19.63
N ALA A 133 -19.13 25.75 20.79
CA ALA A 133 -18.19 25.76 21.91
C ALA A 133 -16.84 25.13 21.50
N ALA A 134 -16.87 23.99 20.80
CA ALA A 134 -15.66 23.33 20.36
C ALA A 134 -14.89 24.11 19.30
N ALA A 135 -15.56 24.74 18.33
CA ALA A 135 -14.90 25.58 17.33
C ALA A 135 -14.24 26.81 17.94
N VAL A 136 -14.88 27.45 18.92
CA VAL A 136 -14.30 28.59 19.65
C VAL A 136 -13.09 28.15 20.48
N ASP A 137 -13.17 27.00 21.14
CA ASP A 137 -12.04 26.42 21.86
C ASP A 137 -10.86 26.10 20.92
N ALA A 138 -11.15 25.50 19.76
CA ALA A 138 -10.16 25.21 18.73
C ALA A 138 -9.49 26.48 18.18
N LEU A 139 -10.24 27.56 17.95
CA LEU A 139 -9.68 28.86 17.55
C LEU A 139 -8.80 29.48 18.65
N ARG A 140 -9.21 29.38 19.92
CA ARG A 140 -8.46 29.95 21.06
C ARG A 140 -7.15 29.22 21.30
N THR A 141 -7.18 27.89 21.26
CA THR A 141 -6.01 27.04 21.45
C THR A 141 -5.14 26.99 20.20
N GLY A 142 -5.76 27.12 19.02
CA GLY A 142 -5.15 26.79 17.73
C GLY A 142 -5.05 25.27 17.50
N GLU A 143 -5.78 24.47 18.28
CA GLU A 143 -5.76 23.01 18.21
C GLU A 143 -7.12 22.48 17.72
N PRO A 144 -7.20 21.96 16.48
CA PRO A 144 -8.41 21.30 15.99
C PRO A 144 -8.71 20.06 16.81
N ARG A 145 -9.98 19.63 16.84
CA ARG A 145 -10.33 18.39 17.53
C ARG A 145 -9.68 17.20 16.83
N ARG A 146 -8.84 16.48 17.57
CA ARG A 146 -8.16 15.27 17.09
C ARG A 146 -8.95 14.03 17.44
N LEU A 147 -9.13 13.16 16.45
CA LEU A 147 -9.55 11.79 16.71
C LEU A 147 -8.35 10.98 17.18
N THR A 148 -8.57 10.03 18.08
CA THR A 148 -7.52 9.10 18.49
C THR A 148 -7.08 8.28 17.30
N ALA A 149 -5.77 8.29 17.02
CA ALA A 149 -5.19 7.51 15.94
C ALA A 149 -5.50 6.01 16.14
N VAL A 150 -5.83 5.32 15.06
CA VAL A 150 -6.06 3.86 15.10
C VAL A 150 -4.74 3.19 15.51
N PRO A 151 -4.71 2.26 16.47
CA PRO A 151 -3.50 1.51 16.78
C PRO A 151 -3.09 0.62 15.59
N LEU A 152 -1.79 0.54 15.31
CA LEU A 152 -1.25 -0.37 14.29
C LEU A 152 -0.83 -1.70 14.92
N ASP A 153 -0.86 -2.75 14.10
CA ASP A 153 -0.15 -3.98 14.44
C ASP A 153 1.34 -3.68 14.69
N PRO A 154 1.97 -4.20 15.77
CA PRO A 154 3.35 -3.89 16.10
C PRO A 154 4.36 -4.25 15.01
N ARG A 155 4.10 -5.30 14.22
CA ARG A 155 4.98 -5.69 13.10
C ARG A 155 4.85 -4.70 11.96
N LEU A 156 3.63 -4.24 11.69
CA LEU A 156 3.37 -3.23 10.67
C LEU A 156 4.00 -1.89 11.07
N ALA A 157 3.88 -1.48 12.33
CA ALA A 157 4.56 -0.29 12.85
C ALA A 157 6.09 -0.37 12.68
N LYS A 158 6.71 -1.52 12.96
CA LYS A 158 8.14 -1.74 12.72
C LYS A 158 8.50 -1.70 11.24
N ALA A 159 7.63 -2.21 10.35
CA ALA A 159 7.86 -2.15 8.91
C ALA A 159 7.80 -0.70 8.39
N ILE A 160 6.84 0.10 8.87
CA ILE A 160 6.76 1.54 8.58
C ILE A 160 8.02 2.25 9.08
N GLU A 161 8.42 2.02 10.33
CA GLU A 161 9.64 2.61 10.90
C GLU A 161 10.88 2.27 10.07
N ALA A 162 11.00 1.03 9.58
CA ALA A 162 12.09 0.60 8.72
C ALA A 162 12.11 1.35 7.37
N VAL A 163 10.94 1.64 6.79
CA VAL A 163 10.80 2.46 5.57
C VAL A 163 11.20 3.91 5.85
N GLU A 164 10.68 4.51 6.92
CA GLU A 164 10.98 5.90 7.29
C GLU A 164 12.48 6.11 7.58
N GLN A 165 13.13 5.12 8.20
CA GLN A 165 14.58 5.10 8.44
C GLN A 165 15.41 4.76 7.19
N SER A 166 14.78 4.59 6.03
CA SER A 166 15.44 4.24 4.77
C SER A 166 16.35 3.01 4.90
N ARG A 167 15.90 1.98 5.63
CA ARG A 167 16.64 0.72 5.77
C ARG A 167 16.73 0.01 4.41
N SER A 168 17.66 -0.93 4.27
CA SER A 168 17.80 -1.71 3.05
C SER A 168 16.56 -2.57 2.77
N GLU A 169 16.29 -2.85 1.49
CA GLU A 169 15.15 -3.68 1.08
C GLU A 169 15.16 -5.06 1.73
N SER A 170 16.34 -5.66 1.96
CA SER A 170 16.46 -6.93 2.68
C SER A 170 15.96 -6.81 4.12
N ALA A 171 16.37 -5.76 4.85
CA ALA A 171 15.95 -5.55 6.23
C ALA A 171 14.44 -5.24 6.33
N ILE A 172 13.87 -4.55 5.33
CA ILE A 172 12.43 -4.32 5.26
C ILE A 172 11.69 -5.62 4.95
N SER A 173 12.19 -6.42 4.00
CA SER A 173 11.62 -7.72 3.63
C SER A 173 11.55 -8.69 4.81
N ASP A 174 12.60 -8.78 5.63
CA ASP A 174 12.65 -9.66 6.82
C ASP A 174 11.52 -9.35 7.82
N ILE A 175 11.10 -8.09 7.90
CA ILE A 175 10.02 -7.62 8.78
C ILE A 175 8.66 -7.74 8.10
N LEU A 176 8.57 -7.42 6.81
CA LEU A 176 7.33 -7.26 6.07
C LEU A 176 6.76 -8.57 5.52
N VAL A 177 7.60 -9.49 5.03
CA VAL A 177 7.15 -10.78 4.47
C VAL A 177 6.32 -11.60 5.47
N PRO A 178 6.65 -11.66 6.77
CA PRO A 178 5.82 -12.35 7.76
C PRO A 178 4.48 -11.68 8.10
N VAL A 179 4.23 -10.45 7.64
CA VAL A 179 2.97 -9.72 7.90
C VAL A 179 1.90 -10.21 6.92
N PRO A 180 0.77 -10.79 7.36
CA PRO A 180 -0.30 -11.24 6.46
C PRO A 180 -0.94 -10.08 5.67
N ASP A 181 -1.33 -10.29 4.41
CA ASP A 181 -1.95 -9.23 3.57
C ASP A 181 -3.18 -8.61 4.24
N ARG A 182 -4.06 -9.45 4.80
CA ARG A 182 -5.25 -9.01 5.55
C ARG A 182 -4.96 -8.01 6.69
N VAL A 183 -3.76 -8.03 7.27
CA VAL A 183 -3.38 -7.09 8.33
C VAL A 183 -3.07 -5.71 7.74
N ILE A 184 -2.42 -5.68 6.58
CA ILE A 184 -2.15 -4.44 5.83
C ILE A 184 -3.47 -3.87 5.31
N ASP A 185 -4.30 -4.70 4.68
CA ASP A 185 -5.63 -4.31 4.16
C ASP A 185 -6.50 -3.70 5.26
N ALA A 186 -6.61 -4.38 6.42
CA ALA A 186 -7.39 -3.89 7.55
C ALA A 186 -6.83 -2.58 8.13
N ALA A 187 -5.51 -2.43 8.18
CA ALA A 187 -4.90 -1.18 8.63
C ALA A 187 -5.17 -0.03 7.66
N LEU A 188 -5.13 -0.29 6.35
CA LEU A 188 -5.41 0.69 5.30
C LEU A 188 -6.89 1.10 5.31
N GLU A 189 -7.81 0.16 5.46
CA GLU A 189 -9.24 0.43 5.63
C GLU A 189 -9.50 1.27 6.87
N ALA A 190 -8.92 0.88 8.02
CA ALA A 190 -9.09 1.62 9.26
C ALA A 190 -8.49 3.03 9.21
N ALA A 191 -7.37 3.22 8.52
CA ALA A 191 -6.80 4.54 8.28
C ALA A 191 -7.72 5.41 7.40
N ARG A 192 -8.27 4.86 6.31
CA ARG A 192 -9.23 5.58 5.45
C ARG A 192 -10.51 5.94 6.19
N ASP A 193 -11.02 5.04 7.03
CA ASP A 193 -12.17 5.29 7.89
C ASP A 193 -11.89 6.40 8.90
N HIS A 194 -10.68 6.42 9.48
CA HIS A 194 -10.23 7.47 10.40
C HIS A 194 -10.26 8.83 9.70
N VAL A 195 -9.66 8.95 8.52
CA VAL A 195 -9.64 10.20 7.73
C VAL A 195 -11.04 10.65 7.38
N ARG A 196 -11.93 9.75 6.95
CA ARG A 196 -13.33 10.09 6.66
C ARG A 196 -14.07 10.64 7.88
N LYS A 197 -13.84 10.07 9.06
CA LYS A 197 -14.42 10.56 10.32
C LYS A 197 -13.81 11.92 10.72
N ALA A 198 -12.49 12.06 10.61
CA ALA A 198 -11.78 13.30 10.94
C ALA A 198 -12.20 14.47 10.03
N ASP A 199 -12.39 14.22 8.74
CA ASP A 199 -12.93 15.19 7.77
C ASP A 199 -14.35 15.63 8.14
N GLY A 200 -15.20 14.70 8.58
CA GLY A 200 -16.55 15.02 9.08
C GLY A 200 -16.54 15.98 10.27
N VAL A 201 -15.68 15.74 11.25
CA VAL A 201 -15.49 16.62 12.42
C VAL A 201 -14.93 17.99 11.97
N SER A 202 -13.89 17.98 11.16
CA SER A 202 -13.22 19.21 10.69
C SER A 202 -14.14 20.10 9.85
N LYS A 203 -15.01 19.51 9.02
CA LYS A 203 -16.02 20.25 8.25
C LYS A 203 -17.09 20.88 9.13
N ALA A 204 -17.51 20.21 10.19
CA ALA A 204 -18.45 20.77 11.15
C ALA A 204 -17.83 21.99 11.86
N GLU A 205 -16.61 21.85 12.37
CA GLU A 205 -15.86 22.93 13.03
C GLU A 205 -15.59 24.10 12.07
N GLY A 206 -15.12 23.83 10.85
CA GLY A 206 -14.85 24.86 9.84
C GLY A 206 -16.09 25.66 9.43
N ARG A 207 -17.28 25.04 9.36
CA ARG A 207 -18.54 25.77 9.11
C ARG A 207 -18.88 26.73 10.23
N THR A 208 -18.70 26.31 11.48
CA THR A 208 -18.94 27.13 12.67
C THR A 208 -17.95 28.30 12.75
N ILE A 209 -16.67 28.05 12.46
CA ILE A 209 -15.63 29.09 12.39
C ILE A 209 -15.98 30.12 11.31
N ALA A 210 -16.40 29.68 10.12
CA ALA A 210 -16.83 30.57 9.06
C ALA A 210 -18.05 31.43 9.45
N GLN A 211 -19.04 30.83 10.14
CA GLN A 211 -20.20 31.57 10.65
C GLN A 211 -19.80 32.62 11.70
N LEU A 212 -18.87 32.29 12.60
CA LEU A 212 -18.32 33.25 13.57
C LEU A 212 -17.62 34.41 12.86
N GLY A 213 -16.80 34.12 11.85
CA GLY A 213 -16.15 35.14 11.02
C GLY A 213 -17.17 36.06 10.34
N HIS A 214 -18.27 35.51 9.80
CA HIS A 214 -19.37 36.29 9.25
C HIS A 214 -20.05 37.18 10.28
N LEU A 215 -20.27 36.71 11.52
CA LEU A 215 -20.82 37.53 12.59
C LEU A 215 -19.88 38.68 12.95
N ILE A 216 -18.58 38.42 13.10
CA ILE A 216 -17.59 39.47 13.40
C ILE A 216 -17.56 40.53 12.28
N ALA A 217 -17.66 40.11 11.02
CA ALA A 217 -17.70 41.01 9.87
C ALA A 217 -18.97 41.90 9.79
N GLN A 218 -20.05 41.54 10.49
CA GLN A 218 -21.29 42.34 10.55
C GLN A 218 -21.24 43.46 11.59
N LEU A 219 -20.24 43.47 12.48
CA LEU A 219 -20.11 44.50 13.51
C LEU A 219 -19.88 45.89 12.88
N PRO A 220 -20.46 46.96 13.43
CA PRO A 220 -20.22 48.31 12.95
C PRO A 220 -18.72 48.67 13.05
N PRO A 221 -18.17 49.45 12.10
CA PRO A 221 -16.76 49.74 12.04
C PRO A 221 -16.32 50.55 13.27
N SER A 222 -15.54 49.92 14.14
CA SER A 222 -14.97 50.52 15.35
C SER A 222 -13.52 50.06 15.52
N ALA A 223 -12.77 50.69 16.44
CA ALA A 223 -11.43 50.21 16.78
C ALA A 223 -11.48 48.78 17.34
N SER A 224 -12.42 48.50 18.24
CA SER A 224 -12.59 47.18 18.85
C SER A 224 -13.04 46.12 17.84
N ALA A 225 -13.94 46.45 16.91
CA ALA A 225 -14.35 45.51 15.85
C ALA A 225 -13.20 45.17 14.89
N ARG A 226 -12.34 46.15 14.55
CA ARG A 226 -11.14 45.92 13.75
C ARG A 226 -10.13 45.04 14.50
N ALA A 227 -9.90 45.30 15.78
CA ALA A 227 -9.02 44.48 16.61
C ALA A 227 -9.54 43.03 16.72
N ALA A 228 -10.85 42.85 16.93
CA ALA A 228 -11.48 41.53 16.98
C ALA A 228 -11.40 40.79 15.64
N SER A 229 -11.56 41.50 14.52
CA SER A 229 -11.41 40.92 13.17
C SER A 229 -9.97 40.46 12.92
N ALA A 230 -8.97 41.26 13.32
CA ALA A 230 -7.56 40.90 13.21
C ALA A 230 -7.21 39.70 14.11
N ALA A 231 -7.67 39.70 15.36
CA ALA A 231 -7.49 38.59 16.30
C ALA A 231 -8.14 37.30 15.79
N PHE A 232 -9.34 37.40 15.20
CA PHE A 232 -10.01 36.27 14.56
C PHE A 232 -9.22 35.73 13.36
N ALA A 233 -8.73 36.61 12.47
CA ALA A 233 -7.93 36.19 11.33
C ALA A 233 -6.64 35.46 11.75
N ALA A 234 -5.95 35.97 12.79
CA ALA A 234 -4.77 35.30 13.35
C ALA A 234 -5.13 33.93 13.96
N ALA A 235 -6.22 33.85 14.72
CA ALA A 235 -6.70 32.59 15.31
C ALA A 235 -7.10 31.56 14.24
N ASP A 236 -7.77 31.99 13.17
CA ASP A 236 -8.16 31.14 12.05
C ASP A 236 -6.95 30.61 11.29
N LEU A 237 -5.94 31.44 11.01
CA LEU A 237 -4.69 31.00 10.39
C LEU A 237 -3.94 29.97 11.25
N LYS A 238 -3.90 30.18 12.57
CA LYS A 238 -3.31 29.23 13.52
C LYS A 238 -4.06 27.88 13.48
N TYR A 239 -5.39 27.93 13.55
CA TYR A 239 -6.25 26.76 13.44
C TYR A 239 -6.04 26.02 12.11
N LEU A 240 -6.04 26.72 10.97
CA LEU A 240 -5.87 26.14 9.64
C LEU A 240 -4.50 25.48 9.47
N SER A 241 -3.44 26.11 9.99
CA SER A 241 -2.10 25.51 9.98
C SER A 241 -2.10 24.17 10.74
N ALA A 242 -2.61 24.16 11.97
CA ALA A 242 -2.70 22.93 12.77
C ALA A 242 -3.62 21.87 12.16
N HIS A 243 -4.73 22.28 11.54
CA HIS A 243 -5.64 21.39 10.82
C HIS A 243 -4.95 20.71 9.64
N TYR A 244 -4.24 21.46 8.81
CA TYR A 244 -3.50 20.88 7.69
C TYR A 244 -2.33 20.01 8.12
N ALA A 245 -1.70 20.29 9.27
CA ALA A 245 -0.68 19.40 9.84
C ALA A 245 -1.26 18.02 10.21
N ILE A 246 -2.47 17.98 10.79
CA ILE A 246 -3.16 16.74 11.13
C ILE A 246 -3.54 15.97 9.85
N GLU A 247 -4.16 16.64 8.87
CA GLU A 247 -4.51 16.01 7.60
C GLU A 247 -3.28 15.51 6.83
N ALA A 248 -2.15 16.21 6.91
CA ALA A 248 -0.89 15.75 6.35
C ALA A 248 -0.44 14.44 7.00
N ALA A 249 -0.39 14.38 8.33
CA ALA A 249 0.02 13.17 9.06
C ALA A 249 -0.87 11.96 8.70
N ASP A 250 -2.17 12.17 8.57
CA ASP A 250 -3.14 11.16 8.15
C ASP A 250 -2.87 10.64 6.72
N ASN A 251 -2.65 11.54 5.76
CA ASN A 251 -2.33 11.16 4.38
C ASN A 251 -0.97 10.46 4.27
N GLN A 252 0.03 10.92 5.02
CA GLN A 252 1.34 10.25 5.10
C GLN A 252 1.20 8.80 5.57
N ARG A 253 0.39 8.58 6.60
CA ARG A 253 0.16 7.22 7.12
C ARG A 253 -0.50 6.31 6.09
N ILE A 254 -1.49 6.79 5.34
CA ILE A 254 -2.09 6.01 4.24
C ILE A 254 -1.05 5.75 3.14
N ALA A 255 -0.23 6.74 2.79
CA ALA A 255 0.82 6.60 1.78
C ALA A 255 1.85 5.52 2.18
N LEU A 256 2.30 5.52 3.44
CA LEU A 256 3.23 4.51 3.98
C LEU A 256 2.63 3.10 3.95
N LEU A 257 1.35 2.94 4.28
CA LEU A 257 0.67 1.64 4.20
C LEU A 257 0.58 1.14 2.75
N LEU A 258 0.26 2.01 1.80
CA LEU A 258 0.26 1.64 0.37
C LEU A 258 1.67 1.32 -0.13
N GLU A 259 2.70 2.03 0.34
CA GLU A 259 4.09 1.73 -0.01
C GLU A 259 4.51 0.34 0.49
N LEU A 260 4.06 -0.07 1.69
CA LEU A 260 4.26 -1.42 2.17
C LEU A 260 3.56 -2.47 1.30
N GLU A 261 2.34 -2.22 0.81
CA GLU A 261 1.69 -3.12 -0.17
C GLU A 261 2.52 -3.25 -1.45
N VAL A 262 3.02 -2.13 -2.00
CA VAL A 262 3.88 -2.12 -3.20
C VAL A 262 5.13 -2.96 -3.00
N ARG A 263 5.84 -2.73 -1.89
CA ARG A 263 7.09 -3.46 -1.56
C ARG A 263 6.81 -4.94 -1.40
N LYS A 264 5.72 -5.30 -0.70
CA LYS A 264 5.33 -6.69 -0.53
C LYS A 264 4.96 -7.36 -1.85
N GLY A 265 4.22 -6.69 -2.73
CA GLY A 265 3.92 -7.15 -4.08
C GLY A 265 5.19 -7.38 -4.90
N ASN A 266 6.16 -6.47 -4.82
CA ASN A 266 7.46 -6.63 -5.47
C ASN A 266 8.27 -7.82 -4.91
N PHE A 267 8.28 -8.03 -3.59
CA PHE A 267 8.94 -9.19 -2.98
C PHE A 267 8.28 -10.53 -3.39
N SER A 268 6.95 -10.55 -3.44
CA SER A 268 6.19 -11.71 -3.94
C SER A 268 6.51 -12.00 -5.40
N ALA A 269 6.50 -10.96 -6.25
CA ALA A 269 6.84 -11.08 -7.65
C ALA A 269 8.26 -11.61 -7.88
N GLU A 270 9.23 -11.10 -7.13
CA GLU A 270 10.63 -11.53 -7.25
C GLU A 270 10.81 -12.99 -6.81
N ARG A 271 10.09 -13.41 -5.76
CA ARG A 271 10.06 -14.82 -5.35
C ARG A 271 9.51 -15.72 -6.45
N HIS A 272 8.38 -15.37 -7.04
CA HIS A 272 7.78 -16.12 -8.15
C HIS A 272 8.68 -16.13 -9.40
N HIS A 273 9.34 -15.01 -9.69
CA HIS A 273 10.29 -14.90 -10.78
C HIS A 273 11.48 -15.85 -10.58
N ARG A 274 12.12 -15.83 -9.40
CA ARG A 274 13.23 -16.73 -9.07
C ARG A 274 12.81 -18.20 -9.11
N ARG A 275 11.61 -18.56 -8.64
CA ARG A 275 11.06 -19.92 -8.78
C ARG A 275 10.89 -20.32 -10.24
N SER A 276 10.35 -19.42 -11.07
CA SER A 276 10.18 -19.65 -12.51
C SER A 276 11.51 -19.93 -13.22
N GLU A 277 12.56 -19.15 -12.91
CA GLU A 277 13.91 -19.37 -13.43
C GLU A 277 14.46 -20.74 -13.05
N GLN A 278 14.27 -21.16 -11.79
CA GLN A 278 14.72 -22.46 -11.32
C GLN A 278 13.97 -23.62 -11.97
N PHE A 279 12.65 -23.51 -12.15
CA PHE A 279 11.88 -24.50 -12.91
C PHE A 279 12.31 -24.55 -14.38
N PHE A 280 12.63 -23.41 -14.98
CA PHE A 280 13.17 -23.34 -16.34
C PHE A 280 14.52 -24.06 -16.47
N MET A 281 15.44 -23.84 -15.52
CA MET A 281 16.71 -24.57 -15.48
C MET A 281 16.51 -26.09 -15.28
N GLY A 282 15.55 -26.48 -14.43
CA GLY A 282 15.16 -27.88 -14.27
C GLY A 282 14.62 -28.50 -15.56
N MET A 283 13.79 -27.77 -16.31
CA MET A 283 13.30 -28.17 -17.64
C MET A 283 14.46 -28.37 -18.62
N LEU A 284 15.40 -27.43 -18.71
CA LEU A 284 16.57 -27.54 -19.60
C LEU A 284 17.42 -28.78 -19.25
N ALA A 285 17.66 -29.03 -17.96
CA ALA A 285 18.38 -30.23 -17.52
C ALA A 285 17.66 -31.53 -17.93
N ALA A 286 16.34 -31.58 -17.79
CA ALA A 286 15.53 -32.72 -18.24
C ALA A 286 15.60 -32.91 -19.77
N GLN A 287 15.58 -31.83 -20.55
CA GLN A 287 15.75 -31.88 -22.01
C GLN A 287 17.14 -32.41 -22.40
N VAL A 288 18.21 -31.96 -21.73
CA VAL A 288 19.56 -32.50 -21.95
C VAL A 288 19.61 -34.00 -21.63
N ALA A 289 18.97 -34.45 -20.55
CA ALA A 289 18.90 -35.88 -20.22
C ALA A 289 18.19 -36.69 -21.31
N VAL A 290 17.11 -36.18 -21.90
CA VAL A 290 16.43 -36.81 -23.05
C VAL A 290 17.36 -36.94 -24.26
N ILE A 291 18.12 -35.89 -24.58
CA ILE A 291 19.08 -35.89 -25.68
C ILE A 291 20.18 -36.94 -25.44
N VAL A 292 20.79 -36.95 -24.26
CA VAL A 292 21.84 -37.91 -23.89
C VAL A 292 21.30 -39.34 -23.93
N ALA A 293 20.10 -39.60 -23.39
CA ALA A 293 19.47 -40.91 -23.42
C ALA A 293 19.21 -41.38 -24.87
N THR A 294 18.78 -40.48 -25.74
CA THR A 294 18.53 -40.78 -27.16
C THR A 294 19.83 -41.11 -27.88
N PHE A 295 20.91 -40.34 -27.67
CA PHE A 295 22.23 -40.65 -28.22
C PHE A 295 22.81 -41.96 -27.67
N ALA A 296 22.62 -42.25 -26.37
CA ALA A 296 23.06 -43.50 -25.77
C ALA A 296 22.37 -44.72 -26.38
N MET A 297 21.08 -44.58 -26.72
CA MET A 297 20.30 -45.59 -27.43
C MET A 297 20.81 -45.78 -28.86
N ALA A 298 21.09 -44.68 -29.57
CA ALA A 298 21.60 -44.70 -30.94
C ALA A 298 23.03 -45.28 -31.04
N ALA A 299 23.91 -44.95 -30.09
CA ALA A 299 25.32 -45.36 -30.12
C ALA A 299 25.57 -46.83 -29.75
N ARG A 300 24.55 -47.58 -29.30
CA ARG A 300 24.64 -48.97 -28.81
C ARG A 300 25.72 -49.24 -27.72
N ASN A 301 26.35 -48.19 -27.15
CA ASN A 301 27.31 -48.28 -26.05
C ASN A 301 26.60 -48.15 -24.70
N LYS A 302 26.19 -49.32 -24.16
CA LYS A 302 25.10 -49.44 -23.19
C LYS A 302 25.42 -49.14 -21.71
N SER A 303 26.68 -49.02 -21.30
CA SER A 303 27.00 -48.94 -19.86
C SER A 303 27.20 -47.51 -19.32
N LEU A 304 28.06 -46.71 -19.95
CA LEU A 304 28.50 -45.44 -19.36
C LEU A 304 27.53 -44.28 -19.64
N LEU A 305 27.10 -44.12 -20.89
CA LEU A 305 26.16 -43.05 -21.30
C LEU A 305 24.79 -43.18 -20.61
N TRP A 306 24.38 -44.41 -20.32
CA TRP A 306 23.13 -44.71 -19.64
C TRP A 306 23.16 -44.34 -18.15
N GLY A 307 24.29 -44.58 -17.48
CA GLY A 307 24.51 -44.12 -16.12
C GLY A 307 24.45 -42.59 -16.00
N ILE A 308 25.05 -41.87 -16.96
CA ILE A 308 25.01 -40.41 -17.02
C ILE A 308 23.58 -39.91 -17.21
N ALA A 309 22.81 -40.51 -18.14
CA ALA A 309 21.41 -40.13 -18.37
C ALA A 309 20.52 -40.36 -17.14
N ALA A 310 20.66 -41.50 -16.48
CA ALA A 310 19.90 -41.81 -15.25
C ALA A 310 20.26 -40.85 -14.11
N ALA A 311 21.55 -40.55 -13.92
CA ALA A 311 22.02 -39.59 -12.93
C ALA A 311 21.48 -38.18 -13.21
N ALA A 312 21.52 -37.72 -14.46
CA ALA A 312 20.97 -36.42 -14.84
C ALA A 312 19.45 -36.33 -14.57
N GLY A 313 18.68 -37.37 -14.90
CA GLY A 313 17.25 -37.42 -14.60
C GLY A 313 16.93 -37.40 -13.10
N ALA A 314 17.71 -38.12 -12.28
CA ALA A 314 17.56 -38.12 -10.83
C ALA A 314 17.88 -36.74 -10.23
N ILE A 315 18.96 -36.09 -10.68
CA ILE A 315 19.33 -34.72 -10.27
C ILE A 315 18.21 -33.74 -10.62
N ALA A 316 17.63 -33.83 -11.82
CA ALA A 316 16.54 -32.96 -12.25
C ALA A 316 15.29 -33.10 -11.35
N MET A 317 14.92 -34.34 -10.97
CA MET A 317 13.81 -34.58 -10.04
C MET A 317 14.09 -34.01 -8.65
N ILE A 318 15.28 -34.30 -8.08
CA ILE A 318 15.67 -33.79 -6.76
C ILE A 318 15.65 -32.26 -6.75
N LEU A 319 16.20 -31.62 -7.78
CA LEU A 319 16.23 -30.18 -7.91
C LEU A 319 14.80 -29.61 -8.02
N SER A 320 13.92 -30.25 -8.79
CA SER A 320 12.54 -29.82 -8.94
C SER A 320 11.75 -29.94 -7.62
N ILE A 321 11.94 -31.02 -6.87
CA ILE A 321 11.35 -31.20 -5.53
C ILE A 321 11.89 -30.15 -4.56
N TYR A 322 13.20 -29.90 -4.56
CA TYR A 322 13.83 -28.90 -3.71
C TYR A 322 13.28 -27.50 -3.98
N VAL A 323 13.24 -27.10 -5.25
CA VAL A 323 12.70 -25.80 -5.68
C VAL A 323 11.24 -25.67 -5.27
N TYR A 324 10.43 -26.72 -5.43
CA TYR A 324 9.01 -26.70 -5.06
C TYR A 324 8.79 -26.55 -3.54
N LEU A 325 9.64 -27.16 -2.71
CA LEU A 325 9.46 -27.19 -1.25
C LEU A 325 10.11 -26.02 -0.51
N TYR A 326 11.26 -25.54 -0.98
CA TYR A 326 12.12 -24.65 -0.18
C TYR A 326 12.33 -23.26 -0.76
N VAL A 327 12.08 -23.04 -2.05
CA VAL A 327 12.18 -21.73 -2.69
C VAL A 327 10.77 -21.20 -2.86
#